data_AF-A0A087EK97-F1
#
_entry.id   AF-A0A087EK97-F1
#
_cell.length_a   1.000
_cell.length_b   1.000
_cell.length_c   1.000
_cell.angle_alpha   90.00
_cell.angle_beta   90.00
_cell.angle_gamma   90.00
#
_symmetry.space_group_name_H-M   'P 1'
#
loop_
_entity.id
_entity.type
_entity.pdbx_description
1 polymer ?
#
loop_
_entity_poly.entity_id
_entity_poly.type
_entity_poly.pdbx_seq_one_letter_code
_entity_poly.pdbx_strand_id
1 'polypeptide(L)'
;MYDDELNRDGLTENADLGSSASDVEVDTDWENAPQSVADDTQEREITTASPVRHNVSMQDLPDLRSTFSPTLEEESGEDRSREEFTTVYDIIDTLENTLNEAKGVMFTASMVKVDRDEFSSQLDELKDMLPVQLERASALMREAERRLESAQMQANAIVSSAQSRAADMIREAQDQAQFLAGQENVTALARQKARAILDQAQAKSDRLTQGADQYCTTVMEGLQQQLGKLGQDVQAGLNVLHERQQNASSQLPHIEHNDYPEA
;
A
#
# COMPACT_ATOMS: atom_id res chain seq x y z
N MET A 1 -70.20 8.76 -9.72
CA MET A 1 -69.48 9.69 -8.84
C MET A 1 -68.25 10.08 -9.65
N TYR A 2 -68.27 11.30 -10.23
CA TYR A 2 -67.21 12.09 -10.90
C TYR A 2 -66.00 11.32 -11.49
N ASP A 3 -65.64 11.44 -12.78
CA ASP A 3 -65.05 12.65 -13.44
C ASP A 3 -63.83 13.18 -12.64
N ASP A 4 -62.70 13.68 -13.15
CA ASP A 4 -62.06 13.72 -14.48
C ASP A 4 -60.52 13.89 -14.19
N GLU A 5 -59.54 14.10 -15.09
CA GLU A 5 -59.56 14.40 -16.53
C GLU A 5 -58.43 13.64 -17.27
N LEU A 6 -58.57 13.55 -18.58
CA LEU A 6 -57.54 13.28 -19.59
C LEU A 6 -56.34 14.27 -19.49
N ASN A 7 -55.08 13.80 -19.64
CA ASN A 7 -54.29 13.89 -20.89
C ASN A 7 -53.41 15.18 -21.03
N ARG A 8 -52.59 15.17 -22.10
CA ARG A 8 -51.88 16.28 -22.76
C ARG A 8 -50.43 16.47 -22.30
N ASP A 9 -49.48 16.02 -23.13
CA ASP A 9 -48.87 16.77 -24.27
C ASP A 9 -47.83 17.76 -23.72
N GLY A 10 -46.57 17.80 -24.15
CA GLY A 10 -45.88 17.10 -25.24
C GLY A 10 -44.67 17.96 -25.67
N LEU A 11 -43.88 17.48 -26.65
CA LEU A 11 -42.92 18.27 -27.46
C LEU A 11 -41.71 18.85 -26.68
N THR A 12 -40.50 18.29 -26.82
CA THR A 12 -39.48 18.65 -27.85
C THR A 12 -39.14 20.15 -27.91
N GLU A 13 -37.85 20.52 -27.84
CA GLU A 13 -37.07 20.99 -29.02
C GLU A 13 -35.72 21.72 -28.68
N ASN A 14 -34.63 21.26 -29.33
CA ASN A 14 -33.38 21.92 -29.83
C ASN A 14 -32.50 22.92 -29.05
N ALA A 15 -31.28 23.03 -29.63
CA ALA A 15 -30.23 24.07 -29.55
C ALA A 15 -29.26 23.98 -28.35
N ASP A 16 -27.97 23.61 -28.52
CA ASP A 16 -26.87 24.19 -29.34
C ASP A 16 -26.06 25.25 -28.54
N LEU A 17 -24.85 25.58 -29.02
CA LEU A 17 -23.76 26.35 -28.39
C LEU A 17 -22.94 25.53 -27.36
N GLY A 18 -21.62 25.33 -27.48
CA GLY A 18 -20.68 25.74 -28.53
C GLY A 18 -19.59 26.69 -28.03
N SER A 19 -18.34 26.19 -28.06
CA SER A 19 -17.08 26.95 -28.14
C SER A 19 -16.52 27.68 -26.89
N SER A 20 -15.25 27.34 -26.61
CA SER A 20 -14.15 28.25 -26.23
C SER A 20 -14.19 29.06 -24.92
N ALA A 21 -13.34 28.64 -23.97
CA ALA A 21 -12.46 29.53 -23.21
C ALA A 21 -11.11 28.80 -23.05
N SER A 22 -10.05 29.12 -23.82
CA SER A 22 -9.21 30.33 -23.81
C SER A 22 -8.43 30.50 -22.51
N ASP A 23 -7.10 30.53 -22.65
CA ASP A 23 -6.10 30.67 -21.61
C ASP A 23 -6.34 31.88 -20.69
N VAL A 24 -5.95 31.74 -19.42
CA VAL A 24 -5.73 32.87 -18.50
C VAL A 24 -4.35 32.71 -17.87
N GLU A 25 -3.55 33.75 -18.01
CA GLU A 25 -2.14 33.79 -17.64
C GLU A 25 -1.92 33.73 -16.12
N VAL A 26 -0.77 33.17 -15.70
CA VAL A 26 -0.33 33.17 -14.31
C VAL A 26 0.40 34.49 -14.04
N ASP A 27 -0.32 35.45 -13.47
CA ASP A 27 0.31 36.68 -12.97
C ASP A 27 1.22 36.35 -11.78
N THR A 28 2.46 36.81 -11.84
CA THR A 28 3.53 36.41 -10.89
C THR A 28 4.19 37.66 -10.33
N ASP A 29 3.60 38.21 -9.27
CA ASP A 29 4.14 39.39 -8.59
C ASP A 29 4.28 39.12 -7.08
N TRP A 30 5.52 39.10 -6.58
CA TRP A 30 5.85 38.91 -5.17
C TRP A 30 6.97 39.85 -4.71
N GLU A 31 6.76 41.17 -4.78
CA GLU A 31 7.77 42.14 -4.32
C GLU A 31 7.30 43.03 -3.16
N ASN A 32 7.26 42.48 -1.93
CA ASN A 32 7.72 43.23 -0.74
C ASN A 32 7.93 42.35 0.51
N ALA A 33 9.00 42.64 1.26
CA ALA A 33 9.28 42.08 2.58
C ALA A 33 8.88 43.07 3.70
N PRO A 34 8.95 42.67 4.99
CA PRO A 34 10.17 42.99 5.72
C PRO A 34 10.69 41.88 6.65
N GLN A 35 11.92 42.05 7.13
CA GLN A 35 12.69 41.04 7.85
C GLN A 35 12.42 40.96 9.37
N SER A 36 12.80 39.79 9.91
CA SER A 36 13.32 39.53 11.26
C SER A 36 12.48 39.92 12.48
N VAL A 37 11.92 38.90 13.12
CA VAL A 37 12.10 38.68 14.56
C VAL A 37 12.79 37.33 14.75
N ALA A 38 13.92 37.33 15.44
CA ALA A 38 14.57 36.09 15.88
C ALA A 38 13.85 35.59 17.13
N ASP A 39 13.43 34.32 17.12
CA ASP A 39 12.94 33.65 18.33
C ASP A 39 13.69 32.32 18.52
N ASP A 40 14.03 32.05 19.77
CA ASP A 40 15.09 31.12 20.18
C ASP A 40 14.53 29.70 20.34
N THR A 41 14.31 29.03 19.20
CA THR A 41 13.80 27.65 19.19
C THR A 41 14.94 26.64 19.09
N GLN A 42 15.27 26.04 20.24
CA GLN A 42 16.25 24.96 20.35
C GLN A 42 16.10 23.90 19.25
N GLU A 43 17.19 23.69 18.51
CA GLU A 43 17.36 22.57 17.59
C GLU A 43 17.30 21.25 18.37
N ARG A 44 16.11 20.66 18.45
CA ARG A 44 16.01 19.22 18.68
C ARG A 44 16.39 18.55 17.37
N GLU A 45 17.61 18.03 17.31
CA GLU A 45 18.02 17.07 16.29
C GLU A 45 17.00 15.93 16.25
N ILE A 46 16.07 16.00 15.29
CA ILE A 46 15.35 14.83 14.84
C ILE A 46 16.38 14.05 14.04
N THR A 47 17.12 13.17 14.72
CA THR A 47 18.00 12.21 14.06
C THR A 47 17.11 11.33 13.18
N THR A 48 17.03 11.71 11.90
CA THR A 48 16.32 10.93 10.89
C THR A 48 17.04 9.61 10.77
N ALA A 49 16.56 8.60 11.49
CA ALA A 49 17.00 7.24 11.35
C ALA A 49 16.74 6.82 9.90
N SER A 50 17.78 6.89 9.08
CA SER A 50 17.74 6.43 7.69
C SER A 50 17.18 5.01 7.69
N PRO A 51 16.25 4.66 6.79
CA PRO A 51 15.82 3.29 6.65
C PRO A 51 17.05 2.48 6.25
N VAL A 52 17.58 1.70 7.20
CA VAL A 52 18.67 0.77 6.95
C VAL A 52 18.09 -0.30 6.03
N ARG A 53 18.22 -0.05 4.72
CA ARG A 53 18.01 -1.08 3.72
C ARG A 53 18.98 -2.19 4.08
N HIS A 54 18.45 -3.31 4.57
CA HIS A 54 19.17 -4.57 4.61
C HIS A 54 19.34 -5.03 3.16
N ASN A 55 20.26 -4.36 2.47
CA ASN A 55 20.83 -4.82 1.22
C ASN A 55 21.65 -6.05 1.59
N VAL A 56 21.00 -7.21 1.65
CA VAL A 56 21.67 -8.50 1.67
C VAL A 56 22.43 -8.58 0.34
N SER A 57 23.70 -8.20 0.36
CA SER A 57 24.53 -8.24 -0.83
C SER A 57 24.66 -9.70 -1.25
N MET A 58 24.67 -10.00 -2.56
CA MET A 58 24.84 -11.40 -3.01
C MET A 58 26.19 -12.00 -2.55
N GLN A 59 27.11 -11.16 -2.08
CA GLN A 59 28.40 -11.51 -1.49
C GLN A 59 28.35 -11.89 0.00
N ASP A 60 27.27 -11.56 0.72
CA ASP A 60 27.09 -11.88 2.15
C ASP A 60 26.23 -13.13 2.38
N LEU A 61 25.69 -13.72 1.30
CA LEU A 61 25.08 -15.04 1.35
C LEU A 61 26.18 -16.09 1.53
N PRO A 62 26.07 -17.04 2.49
CA PRO A 62 27.04 -18.12 2.61
C PRO A 62 27.04 -18.95 1.31
N ASP A 63 28.19 -19.01 0.64
CA ASP A 63 28.28 -19.69 -0.64
C ASP A 63 28.07 -21.20 -0.46
N LEU A 64 26.86 -21.67 -0.83
CA LEU A 64 26.47 -23.07 -0.74
C LEU A 64 27.32 -23.98 -1.67
N ARG A 65 28.13 -23.40 -2.56
CA ARG A 65 29.15 -24.10 -3.35
C ARG A 65 30.41 -24.45 -2.54
N SER A 66 30.58 -23.89 -1.34
CA SER A 66 31.64 -24.31 -0.40
C SER A 66 31.23 -25.54 0.42
N THR A 67 29.95 -25.61 0.84
CA THR A 67 29.36 -26.80 1.46
C THR A 67 29.18 -27.95 0.47
N PHE A 68 28.93 -27.63 -0.81
CA PHE A 68 29.12 -28.57 -1.92
C PHE A 68 30.57 -28.54 -2.38
N SER A 69 31.46 -29.10 -1.57
CA SER A 69 32.76 -29.60 -2.03
C SER A 69 32.59 -31.05 -2.48
N PRO A 70 32.29 -31.36 -3.76
CA PRO A 70 32.47 -32.70 -4.29
C PRO A 70 33.99 -32.93 -4.41
N THR A 71 34.63 -33.32 -3.32
CA THR A 71 35.91 -34.02 -3.41
C THR A 71 35.63 -35.33 -4.14
N LEU A 72 35.92 -35.31 -5.45
CA LEU A 72 35.77 -36.42 -6.38
C LEU A 72 36.72 -37.55 -6.01
N GLU A 73 36.32 -38.37 -5.04
CA GLU A 73 36.96 -39.64 -4.70
C GLU A 73 36.06 -40.85 -5.01
N GLU A 74 34.80 -40.63 -5.41
CA GLU A 74 33.79 -41.69 -5.56
C GLU A 74 33.84 -42.46 -6.89
N GLU A 75 34.34 -41.87 -7.99
CA GLU A 75 34.33 -42.52 -9.33
C GLU A 75 35.12 -43.84 -9.37
N SER A 76 36.13 -44.02 -8.50
CA SER A 76 36.99 -45.22 -8.51
C SER A 76 36.35 -46.47 -7.89
N GLY A 77 35.18 -46.36 -7.26
CA GLY A 77 34.46 -47.48 -6.64
C GLY A 77 33.32 -48.05 -7.51
N GLU A 78 32.62 -47.18 -8.24
CA GLU A 78 31.47 -47.58 -9.05
C GLU A 78 31.88 -48.36 -10.31
N ASP A 79 32.93 -47.93 -11.02
CA ASP A 79 33.40 -48.62 -12.23
C ASP A 79 33.93 -50.03 -11.92
N ARG A 80 34.78 -50.17 -10.88
CA ARG A 80 35.26 -51.49 -10.43
C ARG A 80 34.13 -52.44 -10.06
N SER A 81 33.05 -51.92 -9.48
CA SER A 81 31.88 -52.73 -9.16
C SER A 81 31.17 -53.22 -10.42
N ARG A 82 31.01 -52.37 -11.45
CA ARG A 82 30.39 -52.75 -12.74
C ARG A 82 31.23 -53.76 -13.51
N GLU A 83 32.55 -53.58 -13.54
CA GLU A 83 33.48 -54.51 -14.19
C GLU A 83 33.35 -55.92 -13.58
N GLU A 84 33.43 -56.03 -12.25
CA GLU A 84 33.36 -57.33 -11.57
C GLU A 84 31.98 -58.02 -11.64
N PHE A 85 30.87 -57.26 -11.63
CA PHE A 85 29.54 -57.84 -11.87
C PHE A 85 29.43 -58.44 -13.27
N THR A 86 30.09 -57.82 -14.27
CA THR A 86 30.10 -58.32 -15.65
C THR A 86 30.83 -59.67 -15.70
N THR A 87 31.99 -59.80 -15.05
CA THR A 87 32.76 -61.06 -14.97
C THR A 87 31.97 -62.25 -14.41
N VAL A 88 31.07 -62.03 -13.44
CA VAL A 88 30.22 -63.11 -12.91
C VAL A 88 29.17 -63.57 -13.93
N TYR A 89 28.58 -62.65 -14.70
CA TYR A 89 27.69 -63.01 -15.80
C TYR A 89 28.45 -63.68 -16.96
N ASP A 90 29.66 -63.21 -17.29
CA ASP A 90 30.50 -63.82 -18.33
C ASP A 90 30.78 -65.31 -18.05
N ILE A 91 30.98 -65.69 -16.78
CA ILE A 91 31.17 -67.10 -16.36
C ILE A 91 29.87 -67.90 -16.45
N ILE A 92 28.72 -67.30 -16.10
CA ILE A 92 27.41 -67.94 -16.26
C ILE A 92 27.11 -68.20 -17.75
N ASP A 93 27.36 -67.21 -18.61
CA ASP A 93 27.19 -67.33 -20.05
C ASP A 93 28.17 -68.37 -20.63
N THR A 94 29.39 -68.46 -20.12
CA THR A 94 30.36 -69.50 -20.52
C THR A 94 29.90 -70.91 -20.09
N LEU A 95 29.37 -71.05 -18.88
CA LEU A 95 28.77 -72.31 -18.38
C LEU A 95 27.52 -72.71 -19.18
N GLU A 96 26.70 -71.75 -19.61
CA GLU A 96 25.53 -72.01 -20.47
C GLU A 96 25.96 -72.40 -21.90
N ASN A 97 26.92 -71.68 -22.48
CA ASN A 97 27.44 -71.98 -23.83
C ASN A 97 28.12 -73.35 -23.88
N THR A 98 28.96 -73.69 -22.89
CA THR A 98 29.60 -75.02 -22.81
C THR A 98 28.58 -76.16 -22.66
N LEU A 99 27.45 -75.93 -21.97
CA LEU A 99 26.35 -76.89 -21.88
C LEU A 99 25.56 -77.02 -23.20
N ASN A 100 25.34 -75.90 -23.90
CA ASN A 100 24.59 -75.83 -25.17
C ASN A 100 25.38 -76.40 -26.36
N GLU A 101 26.70 -76.18 -26.43
CA GLU A 101 27.56 -76.67 -27.52
C GLU A 101 28.03 -78.12 -27.33
N ALA A 102 27.98 -78.64 -26.10
CA ALA A 102 28.50 -79.96 -25.80
C ALA A 102 27.71 -81.09 -26.52
N LYS A 103 28.45 -82.10 -26.97
CA LYS A 103 27.90 -83.12 -27.88
C LYS A 103 26.94 -84.06 -27.15
N GLY A 104 25.72 -84.17 -27.66
CA GLY A 104 24.73 -85.15 -27.22
C GLY A 104 25.24 -86.59 -27.35
N VAL A 105 24.93 -87.43 -26.35
CA VAL A 105 25.37 -88.82 -26.30
C VAL A 105 24.44 -89.69 -27.15
N MET A 106 25.03 -90.49 -28.05
CA MET A 106 24.27 -91.45 -28.87
C MET A 106 23.47 -92.40 -27.97
N PHE A 107 22.20 -92.63 -28.34
CA PHE A 107 21.19 -93.43 -27.62
C PHE A 107 20.60 -92.83 -26.33
N THR A 108 20.98 -91.61 -25.91
CA THR A 108 20.31 -90.90 -24.80
C THR A 108 20.01 -89.43 -25.13
N ALA A 109 18.79 -89.16 -25.60
CA ALA A 109 18.35 -87.84 -26.11
C ALA A 109 18.35 -86.68 -25.08
N SER A 110 18.73 -86.92 -23.82
CA SER A 110 18.79 -85.94 -22.73
C SER A 110 20.15 -85.92 -22.02
N MET A 111 21.19 -86.55 -22.57
CA MET A 111 22.54 -86.55 -21.99
C MET A 111 23.54 -85.88 -22.92
N VAL A 112 24.33 -84.99 -22.35
CA VAL A 112 25.32 -84.16 -23.02
C VAL A 112 26.70 -84.46 -22.45
N LYS A 113 27.71 -84.64 -23.31
CA LYS A 113 29.09 -84.91 -22.88
C LYS A 113 29.86 -83.59 -22.70
N VAL A 114 29.85 -83.08 -21.47
CA VAL A 114 30.66 -81.94 -21.01
C VAL A 114 32.02 -82.44 -20.48
N ASP A 115 33.07 -81.62 -20.57
CA ASP A 115 34.30 -81.87 -19.82
C ASP A 115 34.05 -81.57 -18.33
N ARG A 116 34.25 -82.58 -17.48
CA ARG A 116 33.93 -82.48 -16.06
C ARG A 116 34.87 -81.51 -15.34
N ASP A 117 36.14 -81.48 -15.72
CA ASP A 117 37.17 -80.77 -14.96
C ASP A 117 37.12 -79.27 -15.32
N GLU A 118 36.91 -78.94 -16.60
CA GLU A 118 36.65 -77.57 -17.06
C GLU A 118 35.37 -76.98 -16.46
N PHE A 119 34.24 -77.71 -16.53
CA PHE A 119 32.95 -77.27 -15.98
C PHE A 119 32.99 -77.14 -14.45
N SER A 120 33.67 -78.05 -13.74
CA SER A 120 33.83 -77.91 -12.28
C SER A 120 34.67 -76.68 -11.93
N SER A 121 35.74 -76.39 -12.68
CA SER A 121 36.58 -75.21 -12.43
C SER A 121 35.79 -73.91 -12.58
N GLN A 122 35.04 -73.75 -13.67
CA GLN A 122 34.19 -72.57 -13.89
C GLN A 122 33.08 -72.44 -12.83
N LEU A 123 32.49 -73.58 -12.43
CA LEU A 123 31.45 -73.61 -11.39
C LEU A 123 32.01 -73.30 -10.00
N ASP A 124 33.25 -73.69 -9.69
CA ASP A 124 33.90 -73.40 -8.41
C ASP A 124 34.37 -71.93 -8.36
N GLU A 125 34.90 -71.37 -9.46
CA GLU A 125 35.18 -69.94 -9.62
C GLU A 125 33.92 -69.07 -9.42
N LEU A 126 32.78 -69.50 -10.00
CA LEU A 126 31.49 -68.85 -9.78
C LEU A 126 31.04 -68.90 -8.31
N LYS A 127 31.22 -70.04 -7.61
CA LYS A 127 30.89 -70.17 -6.18
C LYS A 127 31.75 -69.28 -5.28
N ASP A 128 33.01 -69.05 -5.65
CA ASP A 128 33.92 -68.21 -4.86
C ASP A 128 33.61 -66.72 -5.04
N MET A 129 33.17 -66.28 -6.23
CA MET A 129 32.85 -64.86 -6.49
C MET A 129 31.43 -64.44 -6.11
N LEU A 130 30.43 -65.32 -6.23
CA LEU A 130 29.03 -64.98 -5.91
C LEU A 130 28.81 -64.41 -4.48
N PRO A 131 29.40 -64.96 -3.39
CA PRO A 131 29.25 -64.43 -2.04
C PRO A 131 29.80 -63.01 -1.91
N VAL A 132 30.98 -62.75 -2.52
CA VAL A 132 31.64 -61.44 -2.50
C VAL A 132 30.79 -60.38 -3.20
N GLN A 133 30.20 -60.72 -4.35
CA GLN A 133 29.31 -59.80 -5.06
C GLN A 133 27.98 -59.57 -4.32
N LEU A 134 27.43 -60.58 -3.64
CA LEU A 134 26.22 -60.42 -2.83
C LEU A 134 26.47 -59.52 -1.59
N GLU A 135 27.63 -59.67 -0.93
CA GLU A 135 28.03 -58.79 0.16
C GLU A 135 28.22 -57.35 -0.33
N ARG A 136 28.91 -57.16 -1.47
CA ARG A 136 29.11 -55.84 -2.09
C ARG A 136 27.78 -55.18 -2.50
N ALA A 137 26.89 -55.92 -3.15
CA ALA A 137 25.54 -55.44 -3.50
C ALA A 137 24.77 -55.01 -2.24
N SER A 138 24.85 -55.80 -1.16
CA SER A 138 24.22 -55.50 0.12
C SER A 138 24.81 -54.25 0.79
N ALA A 139 26.13 -54.05 0.69
CA ALA A 139 26.80 -52.84 1.19
C ALA A 139 26.41 -51.60 0.37
N LEU A 140 26.38 -51.71 -0.96
CA LEU A 140 25.94 -50.64 -1.86
C LEU A 140 24.49 -50.24 -1.59
N MET A 141 23.58 -51.20 -1.41
CA MET A 141 22.18 -50.92 -1.06
C MET A 141 22.05 -50.20 0.29
N ARG A 142 22.84 -50.58 1.30
CA ARG A 142 22.85 -49.91 2.61
C ARG A 142 23.35 -48.47 2.53
N GLU A 143 24.40 -48.23 1.75
CA GLU A 143 24.92 -46.87 1.54
C GLU A 143 23.96 -46.03 0.69
N ALA A 144 23.32 -46.61 -0.34
CA ALA A 144 22.28 -45.95 -1.11
C ALA A 144 21.06 -45.55 -0.26
N GLU A 145 20.58 -46.44 0.62
CA GLU A 145 19.50 -46.15 1.56
C GLU A 145 19.90 -45.03 2.53
N ARG A 146 21.12 -45.09 3.08
CA ARG A 146 21.65 -44.04 3.97
C ARG A 146 21.78 -42.68 3.28
N ARG A 147 22.21 -42.67 2.00
CA ARG A 147 22.25 -41.45 1.17
C ARG A 147 20.85 -40.92 0.90
N LEU A 148 19.88 -41.80 0.61
CA LEU A 148 18.48 -41.43 0.40
C LEU A 148 17.85 -40.83 1.67
N GLU A 149 18.05 -41.45 2.83
CA GLU A 149 17.60 -40.94 4.12
C GLU A 149 18.22 -39.57 4.44
N SER A 150 19.54 -39.43 4.25
CA SER A 150 20.24 -38.15 4.43
C SER A 150 19.74 -37.06 3.50
N ALA A 151 19.53 -37.38 2.21
CA ALA A 151 18.98 -36.45 1.22
C ALA A 151 17.54 -36.04 1.56
N GLN A 152 16.69 -36.96 2.03
CA GLN A 152 15.34 -36.64 2.50
C GLN A 152 15.34 -35.76 3.74
N MET A 153 16.19 -36.02 4.73
CA MET A 153 16.35 -35.17 5.91
C MET A 153 16.80 -33.75 5.53
N GLN A 154 17.79 -33.63 4.65
CA GLN A 154 18.28 -32.34 4.16
C GLN A 154 17.20 -31.58 3.36
N ALA A 155 16.47 -32.26 2.46
CA ALA A 155 15.37 -31.66 1.71
C ALA A 155 14.26 -31.14 2.64
N ASN A 156 13.86 -31.94 3.64
CA ASN A 156 12.86 -31.55 4.64
C ASN A 156 13.33 -30.34 5.48
N ALA A 157 14.60 -30.30 5.87
CA ALA A 157 15.18 -29.16 6.58
C ALA A 157 15.19 -27.88 5.71
N ILE A 158 15.56 -28.00 4.42
CA ILE A 158 15.54 -26.89 3.47
C ILE A 158 14.12 -26.36 3.29
N VAL A 159 13.13 -27.24 3.03
CA VAL A 159 11.72 -26.86 2.85
C VAL A 159 11.18 -26.18 4.10
N SER A 160 11.42 -26.74 5.29
CA SER A 160 11.02 -26.13 6.57
C SER A 160 11.64 -24.73 6.76
N SER A 161 12.95 -24.58 6.49
CA SER A 161 13.65 -23.29 6.58
C SER A 161 13.12 -22.25 5.57
N ALA A 162 12.68 -22.70 4.39
CA ALA A 162 12.12 -21.83 3.35
C ALA A 162 10.70 -21.40 3.72
N GLN A 163 9.88 -22.32 4.26
CA GLN A 163 8.54 -22.02 4.77
C GLN A 163 8.56 -21.05 5.95
N SER A 164 9.49 -21.21 6.91
CA SER A 164 9.66 -20.24 8.00
C SER A 164 10.00 -18.86 7.46
N ARG A 165 11.07 -18.76 6.65
CA ARG A 165 11.50 -17.47 6.05
C ARG A 165 10.41 -16.82 5.21
N ALA A 166 9.61 -17.59 4.49
CA ALA A 166 8.46 -17.07 3.74
C ALA A 166 7.35 -16.55 4.67
N ALA A 167 7.04 -17.26 5.75
CA ALA A 167 6.05 -16.82 6.74
C ALA A 167 6.50 -15.55 7.48
N ASP A 168 7.78 -15.45 7.82
CA ASP A 168 8.37 -14.27 8.46
C ASP A 168 8.37 -13.06 7.51
N MET A 169 8.75 -13.25 6.24
CA MET A 169 8.68 -12.21 5.20
C MET A 169 7.25 -11.73 4.93
N ILE A 170 6.26 -12.64 4.92
CA ILE A 170 4.85 -12.28 4.77
C ILE A 170 4.37 -11.46 5.96
N ARG A 171 4.73 -11.85 7.20
CA ARG A 171 4.41 -11.08 8.41
C ARG A 171 5.03 -9.69 8.35
N GLU A 172 6.32 -9.57 8.04
CA GLU A 172 6.99 -8.27 7.95
C GLU A 172 6.36 -7.37 6.88
N ALA A 173 6.04 -7.91 5.70
CA ALA A 173 5.37 -7.17 4.64
C ALA A 173 3.94 -6.72 5.05
N GLN A 174 3.21 -7.54 5.82
CA GLN A 174 1.91 -7.19 6.37
C GLN A 174 2.02 -6.06 7.42
N ASP A 175 2.98 -6.15 8.33
CA ASP A 175 3.22 -5.13 9.36
C ASP A 175 3.63 -3.79 8.71
N GLN A 176 4.51 -3.81 7.70
CA GLN A 176 4.87 -2.63 6.91
C GLN A 176 3.66 -2.04 6.15
N ALA A 177 2.85 -2.87 5.49
CA ALA A 177 1.66 -2.42 4.78
C ALA A 177 0.62 -1.80 5.74
N GLN A 178 0.41 -2.42 6.91
CA GLN A 178 -0.48 -1.91 7.95
C GLN A 178 0.02 -0.57 8.54
N PHE A 179 1.34 -0.41 8.69
CA PHE A 179 1.96 0.83 9.14
C PHE A 179 1.82 1.97 8.12
N LEU A 180 1.98 1.69 6.82
CA LEU A 180 1.77 2.65 5.74
C LEU A 180 0.30 3.05 5.61
N ALA A 181 -0.62 2.08 5.60
CA ALA A 181 -2.06 2.33 5.57
C ALA A 181 -2.54 3.10 6.81
N GLY A 182 -1.97 2.81 7.98
CA GLY A 182 -2.22 3.56 9.22
C GLY A 182 -1.81 5.02 9.12
N GLN A 183 -0.61 5.31 8.58
CA GLN A 183 -0.15 6.69 8.35
C GLN A 183 -1.03 7.43 7.34
N GLU A 184 -1.36 6.80 6.21
CA GLU A 184 -2.24 7.42 5.21
C GLU A 184 -3.59 7.80 5.81
N ASN A 185 -4.21 6.86 6.55
CA ASN A 185 -5.48 7.08 7.24
C ASN A 185 -5.42 8.23 8.26
N VAL A 186 -4.35 8.31 9.08
CA VAL A 186 -4.15 9.44 10.00
C VAL A 186 -4.03 10.78 9.25
N THR A 187 -3.29 10.83 8.13
CA THR A 187 -3.19 12.07 7.34
C THR A 187 -4.51 12.44 6.64
N ALA A 188 -5.28 11.45 6.18
CA ALA A 188 -6.60 11.67 5.57
C ALA A 188 -7.59 12.23 6.60
N LEU A 189 -7.65 11.62 7.79
CA LEU A 189 -8.48 12.07 8.91
C LEU A 189 -8.08 13.48 9.40
N ALA A 190 -6.77 13.76 9.47
CA ALA A 190 -6.27 15.09 9.83
C ALA A 190 -6.68 16.15 8.78
N ARG A 191 -6.55 15.85 7.48
CA ARG A 191 -7.01 16.74 6.39
C ARG A 191 -8.53 16.96 6.42
N GLN A 192 -9.31 15.91 6.68
CA GLN A 192 -10.77 16.02 6.82
C GLN A 192 -11.15 16.92 8.00
N LYS A 193 -10.50 16.75 9.16
CA LYS A 193 -10.73 17.58 10.35
C LYS A 193 -10.30 19.04 10.11
N ALA A 194 -9.18 19.26 9.41
CA ALA A 194 -8.74 20.61 9.04
C ALA A 194 -9.77 21.32 8.14
N ARG A 195 -10.30 20.64 7.12
CA ARG A 195 -11.39 21.17 6.28
C ARG A 195 -12.62 21.53 7.11
N ALA A 196 -13.11 20.62 7.94
CA ALA A 196 -14.27 20.89 8.80
C ALA A 196 -14.07 22.08 9.76
N ILE A 197 -12.85 22.29 10.27
CA ILE A 197 -12.52 23.46 11.09
C ILE A 197 -12.52 24.74 10.25
N LEU A 198 -11.99 24.72 9.02
CA LEU A 198 -12.03 25.86 8.10
C LEU A 198 -13.46 26.21 7.69
N ASP A 199 -14.28 25.21 7.33
CA ASP A 199 -15.69 25.38 6.97
C ASP A 199 -16.47 26.00 8.15
N GLN A 200 -16.25 25.51 9.38
CA GLN A 200 -16.85 26.05 10.60
C GLN A 200 -16.36 27.47 10.91
N ALA A 201 -15.08 27.75 10.69
CA ALA A 201 -14.50 29.09 10.89
C ALA A 201 -15.07 30.10 9.89
N GLN A 202 -15.19 29.72 8.61
CA GLN A 202 -15.78 30.53 7.56
C GLN A 202 -17.25 30.82 7.87
N ALA A 203 -18.07 29.80 8.12
CA ALA A 203 -19.48 29.97 8.46
C ALA A 203 -19.70 30.81 9.73
N LYS A 204 -18.77 30.75 10.70
CA LYS A 204 -18.79 31.61 11.88
C LYS A 204 -18.40 33.06 11.55
N SER A 205 -17.42 33.26 10.66
CA SER A 205 -16.98 34.56 10.17
C SER A 205 -18.12 35.26 9.42
N ASP A 206 -18.71 34.58 8.44
CA ASP A 206 -19.81 35.10 7.62
C ASP A 206 -21.02 35.50 8.50
N ARG A 207 -21.37 34.66 9.48
CA ARG A 207 -22.43 34.94 10.45
C ARG A 207 -22.10 36.10 11.38
N LEU A 208 -20.83 36.30 11.74
CA LEU A 208 -20.40 37.43 12.56
C LEU A 208 -20.47 38.74 11.76
N THR A 209 -19.99 38.74 10.52
CA THR A 209 -20.08 39.87 9.60
C THR A 209 -21.55 40.26 9.37
N GLN A 210 -22.40 39.31 8.97
CA GLN A 210 -23.83 39.56 8.75
C GLN A 210 -24.54 40.08 10.02
N GLY A 211 -24.17 39.54 11.20
CA GLY A 211 -24.70 40.02 12.48
C GLY A 211 -24.23 41.44 12.84
N ALA A 212 -22.98 41.79 12.51
CA ALA A 212 -22.43 43.13 12.69
C ALA A 212 -23.08 44.14 11.75
N ASP A 213 -23.24 43.79 10.46
CA ASP A 213 -23.92 44.62 9.47
C ASP A 213 -25.36 44.91 9.88
N GLN A 214 -26.12 43.87 10.28
CA GLN A 214 -27.50 44.05 10.71
C GLN A 214 -27.64 44.83 12.03
N TYR A 215 -26.67 44.70 12.94
CA TYR A 215 -26.58 45.55 14.13
C TYR A 215 -26.32 47.02 13.75
N CYS A 216 -25.35 47.28 12.88
CA CYS A 216 -25.05 48.61 12.36
C CYS A 216 -26.28 49.24 11.69
N THR A 217 -27.00 48.50 10.83
CA THR A 217 -28.25 48.95 10.22
C THR A 217 -29.28 49.33 11.29
N THR A 218 -29.53 48.45 12.26
CA THR A 218 -30.51 48.69 13.34
C THR A 218 -30.18 49.94 14.16
N VAL A 219 -28.89 50.15 14.48
CA VAL A 219 -28.43 51.33 15.22
C VAL A 219 -28.57 52.61 14.40
N MET A 220 -28.25 52.57 13.10
CA MET A 220 -28.39 53.72 12.20
C MET A 220 -29.85 54.09 11.94
N GLU A 221 -30.75 53.10 11.76
CA GLU A 221 -32.18 53.31 11.67
C GLU A 221 -32.76 53.92 12.96
N GLY A 222 -32.35 53.41 14.13
CA GLY A 222 -32.74 53.95 15.42
C GLY A 222 -32.26 55.40 15.63
N LEU A 223 -31.02 55.71 15.23
CA LEU A 223 -30.47 57.06 15.26
C LEU A 223 -31.22 57.99 14.28
N GLN A 224 -31.55 57.53 13.08
CA GLN A 224 -32.35 58.28 12.10
C GLN A 224 -33.74 58.61 12.65
N GLN A 225 -34.41 57.66 13.32
CA GLN A 225 -35.70 57.90 13.97
C GLN A 225 -35.59 58.92 15.10
N GLN A 226 -34.56 58.84 15.95
CA GLN A 226 -34.32 59.80 17.02
C GLN A 226 -34.04 61.21 16.49
N LEU A 227 -33.20 61.34 15.46
CA LEU A 227 -32.91 62.60 14.78
C LEU A 227 -34.16 63.18 14.10
N GLY A 228 -34.97 62.33 13.46
CA GLY A 228 -36.25 62.74 12.85
C GLY A 228 -37.23 63.30 13.89
N LYS A 229 -37.35 62.64 15.05
CA LYS A 229 -38.17 63.15 16.16
C LYS A 229 -37.63 64.47 16.72
N LEU A 230 -36.31 64.56 16.97
CA LEU A 230 -35.69 65.80 17.45
C LEU A 230 -35.90 66.95 16.46
N GLY A 231 -35.83 66.68 15.15
CA GLY A 231 -36.15 67.65 14.11
C GLY A 231 -37.61 68.13 14.15
N GLN A 232 -38.56 67.22 14.38
CA GLN A 232 -39.98 67.57 14.58
C GLN A 232 -40.19 68.41 15.85
N ASP A 233 -39.56 68.02 16.97
CA ASP A 233 -39.65 68.75 18.25
C ASP A 233 -39.07 70.18 18.11
N VAL A 234 -37.94 70.34 17.40
CA VAL A 234 -37.35 71.66 17.07
C VAL A 234 -38.27 72.47 16.16
N GLN A 235 -38.84 71.87 15.11
CA GLN A 235 -39.77 72.58 14.21
C GLN A 235 -41.05 73.02 14.94
N ALA A 236 -41.59 72.20 15.84
CA ALA A 236 -42.72 72.57 16.69
C ALA A 236 -42.35 73.74 17.62
N GLY A 237 -41.16 73.72 18.23
CA GLY A 237 -40.64 74.82 19.03
C GLY A 237 -40.51 76.13 18.25
N LEU A 238 -39.98 76.07 17.02
CA LEU A 238 -39.88 77.23 16.12
C LEU A 238 -41.25 77.77 15.73
N ASN A 239 -42.22 76.90 15.43
CA ASN A 239 -43.60 77.31 15.12
C ASN A 239 -44.24 78.07 16.29
N VAL A 240 -44.10 77.57 17.53
CA VAL A 240 -44.59 78.23 18.75
C VAL A 240 -43.87 79.57 18.99
N LEU A 241 -42.58 79.68 18.67
CA LEU A 241 -41.84 80.94 18.78
C LEU A 241 -42.32 81.97 17.75
N HIS A 242 -42.55 81.57 16.49
CA HIS A 242 -43.14 82.45 15.47
C HIS A 242 -44.56 82.90 15.84
N GLU A 243 -45.40 82.00 16.36
CA GLU A 243 -46.74 82.34 16.85
C GLU A 243 -46.70 83.34 18.01
N ARG A 244 -45.81 83.13 18.99
CA ARG A 244 -45.58 84.09 20.09
C ARG A 244 -45.08 85.44 19.59
N GLN A 245 -44.18 85.46 18.60
CA GLN A 245 -43.69 86.69 18.00
C GLN A 245 -44.82 87.46 17.30
N GLN A 246 -45.67 86.76 16.53
CA GLN A 246 -46.84 87.36 15.87
C GLN A 246 -47.83 87.91 16.90
N ASN A 247 -48.18 87.13 17.93
CA ASN A 247 -49.07 87.58 19.01
C ASN A 247 -48.48 88.77 19.79
N ALA A 248 -47.17 88.79 20.05
CA ALA A 248 -46.50 89.93 20.69
C ALA A 248 -46.51 91.17 19.79
N SER A 249 -46.29 91.04 18.48
CA SER A 249 -46.43 92.17 17.54
C SER A 249 -47.86 92.69 17.41
N SER A 250 -48.87 91.84 17.60
CA SER A 250 -50.29 92.22 17.66
C SER A 250 -50.72 92.84 18.99
N GLN A 251 -49.94 92.64 20.06
CA GLN A 251 -50.18 93.22 21.39
C GLN A 251 -49.27 94.43 21.70
N LEU A 252 -48.38 94.83 20.79
CA LEU A 252 -47.77 96.14 20.87
C LEU A 252 -48.89 97.18 20.67
N PRO A 253 -49.13 98.11 21.61
CA PRO A 253 -50.01 99.22 21.35
C PRO A 253 -49.38 100.03 20.20
N HIS A 254 -50.07 100.06 19.06
CA HIS A 254 -49.80 101.07 18.05
C HIS A 254 -50.07 102.41 18.72
N ILE A 255 -49.02 103.21 18.92
CA ILE A 255 -49.17 104.59 19.40
C ILE A 255 -49.85 105.34 18.26
N GLU A 256 -51.18 105.39 18.30
CA GLU A 256 -51.93 106.27 17.43
C GLU A 256 -51.60 107.72 17.79
N HIS A 257 -51.69 108.61 16.81
CA HIS A 257 -51.25 110.01 16.92
C HIS A 257 -51.98 110.83 18.01
N ASN A 258 -52.99 110.23 18.66
CA ASN A 258 -53.91 110.84 19.60
C ASN A 258 -53.59 110.53 21.10
N ASP A 259 -52.57 109.71 21.39
CA ASP A 259 -52.17 109.34 22.77
C ASP A 259 -51.13 110.30 23.41
N TYR A 260 -50.81 111.41 22.73
CA TYR A 260 -50.00 112.49 23.31
C TYR A 260 -50.91 113.47 24.08
N PRO A 261 -50.63 113.79 25.35
CA PRO A 261 -51.38 114.81 26.07
C PRO A 261 -51.09 116.20 25.49
N GLU A 262 -52.13 116.90 25.05
CA GLU A 262 -52.06 118.36 24.85
C GLU A 262 -51.84 119.07 26.20
N ALA A 263 -51.15 120.22 26.14
CA ALA A 263 -50.60 120.94 27.30
C ALA A 263 -51.59 121.89 28.00
#